data_AF-A0A0G0L8D9-F1
#
_entry.id   AF-A0A0G0L8D9-F1
#
_cell.length_a   1.000
_cell.length_b   1.000
_cell.length_c   1.000
_cell.angle_alpha   90.00
_cell.angle_beta   90.00
_cell.angle_gamma   90.00
#
_symmetry.space_group_name_H-M   'P 1'
#
loop_
_entity.id
_entity.type
_entity.pdbx_description
1 polymer ?
#
loop_
_entity_poly.entity_id
_entity_poly.type
_entity_poly.pdbx_seq_one_letter_code
_entity_poly.pdbx_strand_id
1 'polypeptide(L)'
;FSTTDRALIVEPGTDAAQLYGHEQAVVLENQLKRELKEIEAALLKMKKKTYGICERCGKKIDLARLQVKPQAIYCVKCLKEIETKKG
;
A
#
# COMPACT_ATOMS: atom_id res chain seq x y z
N PHE A 1 16.91 -18.64 34.56
CA PHE A 1 17.68 -18.22 33.38
C PHE A 1 18.32 -19.44 32.75
N SER A 2 17.73 -19.99 31.70
CA SER A 2 18.48 -20.71 30.65
C SER A 2 17.60 -20.74 29.42
N THR A 3 17.70 -19.67 28.64
CA THR A 3 17.07 -19.51 27.32
C THR A 3 18.05 -19.89 26.23
N THR A 4 18.77 -20.98 26.41
CA THR A 4 19.73 -21.48 25.42
C THR A 4 19.26 -22.85 24.96
N ASP A 5 19.34 -23.07 23.65
CA ASP A 5 18.93 -24.28 22.92
C ASP A 5 17.45 -24.44 22.55
N ARG A 6 16.82 -23.32 22.15
CA ARG A 6 15.83 -23.40 21.06
C ARG A 6 16.55 -23.25 19.71
N ALA A 7 17.60 -24.05 19.52
CA ALA A 7 18.25 -24.21 18.23
C ALA A 7 17.24 -24.82 17.27
N LEU A 8 16.63 -23.95 16.46
CA LEU A 8 16.39 -24.13 15.03
C LEU A 8 16.61 -25.58 14.55
N ILE A 9 15.62 -26.44 14.77
CA ILE A 9 15.45 -27.63 13.92
C ILE A 9 14.84 -27.10 12.63
N VAL A 10 15.71 -26.60 11.75
CA VAL A 10 15.36 -26.39 10.35
C VAL A 10 15.53 -27.74 9.68
N GLU A 11 14.41 -28.41 9.41
CA GLU A 11 14.39 -29.66 8.66
C GLU A 11 14.98 -29.39 7.26
N PRO A 12 15.99 -30.14 6.80
CA PRO A 12 16.57 -29.93 5.47
C PRO A 12 15.53 -30.27 4.40
N GLY A 13 14.92 -29.23 3.83
CA GLY A 13 13.81 -29.32 2.89
C GLY A 13 12.74 -28.25 3.06
N THR A 14 12.62 -27.64 4.26
CA THR A 14 11.65 -26.56 4.52
C THR A 14 12.19 -25.15 4.25
N ASP A 15 13.49 -24.98 4.05
CA ASP A 15 14.13 -23.68 3.81
C ASP A 15 13.61 -22.97 2.56
N ALA A 16 13.38 -23.72 1.47
CA ALA A 16 12.82 -23.12 0.26
C ALA A 16 11.41 -22.55 0.52
N ALA A 17 10.53 -23.30 1.19
CA ALA A 17 9.19 -22.83 1.53
C ALA A 17 9.20 -21.66 2.54
N GLN A 18 10.12 -21.69 3.50
CA GLN A 18 10.27 -20.64 4.51
C GLN A 18 10.82 -19.33 3.92
N LEU A 19 11.79 -19.41 3.01
CA LEU A 19 12.31 -18.25 2.26
C LEU A 19 11.24 -17.66 1.35
N TYR A 20 10.50 -18.49 0.59
CA TYR A 20 9.36 -18.04 -0.21
C TYR A 20 8.28 -17.35 0.64
N GLY A 21 8.00 -17.88 1.84
CA GLY A 21 7.06 -17.26 2.77
C GLY A 21 7.54 -15.90 3.29
N HIS A 22 8.84 -15.78 3.58
CA HIS A 22 9.45 -14.53 4.02
C HIS A 22 9.41 -13.45 2.94
N GLU A 23 9.77 -13.78 1.69
CA GLU A 23 9.71 -12.84 0.56
C GLU A 23 8.29 -12.32 0.33
N GLN A 24 7.29 -13.21 0.38
CA GLN A 24 5.88 -12.84 0.28
C GLN A 24 5.44 -11.92 1.43
N ALA A 25 5.84 -12.23 2.66
CA ALA A 25 5.52 -11.41 3.83
C ALA A 25 6.09 -9.98 3.71
N VAL A 26 7.32 -9.84 3.22
CA VAL A 26 7.96 -8.53 3.01
C VAL A 26 7.21 -7.72 1.94
N VAL A 27 6.76 -8.34 0.84
CA VAL A 27 5.99 -7.65 -0.20
C VAL A 27 4.67 -7.13 0.36
N LEU A 28 3.95 -7.96 1.12
CA LEU A 28 2.69 -7.61 1.76
C LEU A 28 2.86 -6.48 2.78
N GLU A 29 3.88 -6.59 3.65
CA GLU A 29 4.19 -5.55 4.64
C GLU A 29 4.45 -4.20 3.96
N ASN A 30 5.23 -4.20 2.87
CA ASN A 30 5.51 -2.99 2.12
C ASN A 30 4.25 -2.42 1.46
N GLN A 31 3.33 -3.26 0.99
CA GLN A 31 2.05 -2.79 0.47
C GLN A 31 1.20 -2.12 1.54
N LEU A 32 1.05 -2.77 2.71
CA LEU A 32 0.30 -2.22 3.84
C LEU A 32 0.89 -0.89 4.32
N LYS A 33 2.22 -0.79 4.42
CA LYS A 33 2.90 0.47 4.76
C LYS A 33 2.62 1.59 3.75
N ARG A 34 2.57 1.27 2.44
CA ARG A 34 2.21 2.26 1.41
C ARG A 34 0.77 2.71 1.55
N GLU A 35 -0.16 1.77 1.72
CA GLU A 35 -1.59 2.08 1.90
C GLU A 35 -1.83 2.95 3.14
N LEU A 36 -1.16 2.64 4.26
CA LEU A 36 -1.23 3.46 5.47
C LEU A 36 -0.80 4.90 5.22
N LYS A 37 0.33 5.10 4.52
CA LYS A 37 0.82 6.45 4.16
C LYS A 37 -0.17 7.20 3.27
N GLU A 38 -0.83 6.51 2.33
CA GLU A 38 -1.85 7.14 1.48
C GLU A 38 -3.06 7.61 2.31
N ILE A 39 -3.49 6.81 3.29
CA ILE A 39 -4.57 7.17 4.21
C ILE A 39 -4.19 8.37 5.07
N GLU A 40 -2.99 8.37 5.66
CA GLU A 40 -2.48 9.50 6.46
C GLU A 40 -2.43 10.79 5.63
N ALA A 41 -1.95 10.71 4.39
CA ALA A 41 -1.93 11.84 3.45
C ALA A 41 -3.35 12.34 3.14
N ALA A 42 -4.32 11.43 2.95
CA ALA A 42 -5.71 11.80 2.75
C ALA A 42 -6.30 12.55 3.94
N LEU A 43 -6.05 12.06 5.16
CA LEU A 43 -6.47 12.72 6.41
C LEU A 43 -5.86 14.12 6.56
N LEU A 44 -4.57 14.28 6.21
CA LEU A 44 -3.90 15.59 6.20
C LEU A 44 -4.54 16.56 5.20
N LYS A 45 -4.93 16.07 4.02
CA LYS A 45 -5.65 16.88 3.01
C LYS A 45 -7.03 17.29 3.48
N MET A 46 -7.73 16.45 4.25
CA MET A 46 -9.00 16.81 4.88
C MET A 46 -8.80 17.98 5.86
N LYS A 47 -7.76 17.93 6.71
CA LYS A 47 -7.40 19.05 7.60
C LYS A 47 -7.06 20.33 6.83
N LYS A 48 -6.39 20.20 5.68
CA LYS A 48 -6.02 21.33 4.81
C LYS A 48 -7.13 21.79 3.86
N LYS A 49 -8.33 21.20 3.91
CA LYS A 49 -9.46 21.45 2.99
C LYS A 49 -9.13 21.24 1.49
N THR A 50 -8.10 20.46 1.18
CA THR A 50 -7.69 20.09 -0.19
C THR A 50 -8.07 18.65 -0.54
N TYR A 51 -8.84 18.00 0.32
CA TYR A 51 -9.33 16.64 0.08
C TYR A 51 -10.22 16.56 -1.17
N GLY A 52 -10.06 15.48 -1.93
CA GLY A 52 -10.81 15.28 -3.17
C GLY A 52 -10.33 16.15 -4.34
N ILE A 53 -9.10 16.67 -4.32
CA ILE A 53 -8.49 17.34 -5.47
C ILE A 53 -7.45 16.41 -6.12
N CYS A 54 -7.54 16.23 -7.43
CA CYS A 54 -6.61 15.43 -8.21
C CYS A 54 -5.23 16.12 -8.27
N GLU A 55 -4.17 15.42 -7.85
CA GLU A 55 -2.82 15.99 -7.86
C GLU A 55 -2.25 16.24 -9.26
N ARG A 56 -2.75 15.55 -10.28
CA ARG A 56 -2.25 15.68 -11.65
C ARG A 56 -2.89 16.82 -12.43
N CYS A 57 -4.20 17.01 -12.29
CA CYS A 57 -4.94 17.99 -13.09
C CYS A 57 -5.62 19.10 -12.28
N GLY A 58 -5.52 19.07 -10.94
CA GLY A 58 -6.11 20.07 -10.05
C GLY A 58 -7.65 20.06 -9.99
N LYS A 59 -8.31 19.16 -10.71
CA LYS A 59 -9.79 19.05 -10.73
C LYS A 59 -10.28 18.26 -9.53
N LYS A 60 -11.54 18.50 -9.13
CA LYS A 60 -12.22 17.71 -8.11
C LYS A 60 -12.34 16.24 -8.54
N ILE A 61 -12.07 15.32 -7.62
CA ILE A 61 -12.28 13.88 -7.76
C ILE A 61 -13.76 13.61 -7.51
N ASP A 62 -14.35 12.72 -8.30
CA ASP A 62 -15.73 12.31 -8.14
C ASP A 62 -15.98 11.74 -6.74
N LEU A 63 -17.08 12.16 -6.11
CA LEU A 63 -17.50 11.69 -4.80
C LEU A 63 -17.74 10.18 -4.81
N ALA A 64 -18.33 9.63 -5.88
CA ALA A 64 -18.56 8.19 -6.00
C ALA A 64 -17.23 7.41 -5.91
N ARG A 65 -16.14 7.98 -6.43
CA ARG A 65 -14.81 7.37 -6.33
C ARG A 65 -14.21 7.50 -4.94
N LEU A 66 -14.41 8.63 -4.27
CA LEU A 66 -13.95 8.82 -2.90
C LEU A 66 -14.72 7.94 -1.90
N GLN A 67 -15.99 7.63 -2.19
CA GLN A 67 -16.78 6.68 -1.39
C GLN A 67 -16.22 5.25 -1.49
N VAL A 68 -15.77 4.83 -2.68
CA VAL A 68 -15.17 3.50 -2.88
C VAL A 68 -13.72 3.47 -2.41
N LYS A 69 -12.94 4.52 -2.70
CA LYS A 69 -11.52 4.63 -2.34
C LYS A 69 -11.23 6.04 -1.78
N PRO A 70 -11.37 6.24 -0.46
CA PRO A 70 -11.19 7.56 0.17
C PRO A 70 -9.78 8.13 0.05
N GLN A 71 -8.76 7.27 0.01
CA GLN A 71 -7.36 7.66 -0.11
C GLN A 71 -6.92 8.00 -1.54
N ALA A 72 -7.86 8.09 -2.48
CA ALA A 72 -7.51 8.18 -3.89
C ALA A 72 -6.97 9.56 -4.31
N ILE A 73 -5.81 9.56 -5.00
CA ILE A 73 -5.00 10.76 -5.26
C ILE A 73 -5.28 11.41 -6.63
N TYR A 74 -5.64 10.61 -7.64
CA TYR A 74 -5.88 11.06 -9.02
C TYR A 74 -7.34 10.92 -9.42
N CYS A 75 -7.89 11.69 -10.35
CA CYS A 75 -9.22 11.40 -10.90
C CYS A 75 -9.18 10.18 -11.85
N VAL A 76 -10.35 9.59 -12.18
CA VAL A 76 -10.45 8.39 -13.04
C VAL A 76 -9.72 8.58 -14.37
N LYS A 77 -9.88 9.75 -15.01
CA LYS A 77 -9.23 10.08 -16.28
C LYS A 77 -7.70 10.04 -16.16
N CYS A 78 -7.17 10.74 -15.15
CA CYS A 78 -5.72 10.77 -14.90
C CYS A 78 -5.16 9.42 -14.47
N LEU A 79 -5.91 8.65 -13.68
CA LEU A 79 -5.50 7.31 -13.29
C LEU A 79 -5.37 6.39 -14.52
N LYS A 80 -6.39 6.40 -15.39
CA LYS A 80 -6.39 5.61 -16.62
C LYS A 80 -5.18 5.93 -17.52
N GLU A 81 -4.84 7.22 -17.66
CA GLU A 81 -3.66 7.64 -18.41
C GLU A 81 -2.32 7.17 -17.79
N ILE A 82 -2.24 7.08 -16.47
CA ILE A 82 -1.05 6.60 -15.76
C ILE A 82 -0.91 5.08 -15.95
N GLU A 83 -2.01 4.34 -15.84
CA GLU A 83 -2.03 2.89 -16.05
C GLU A 83 -1.67 2.52 -17.49
N THR A 84 -2.20 3.24 -18.48
CA THR A 84 -1.86 3.02 -19.90
C THR A 84 -0.40 3.33 -20.25
N LYS A 85 0.28 4.16 -19.46
CA LYS A 85 1.72 4.46 -19.63
C LYS A 85 2.64 3.48 -18.90
N LYS A 86 2.09 2.64 -18.02
CA LYS A 86 2.84 1.64 -17.25
C LYS A 86 2.87 0.26 -17.91
N GLY A 87 2.10 0.05 -18.98
CA GLY A 87 2.17 -1.11 -19.87
C GLY A 87 2.95 -0.77 -21.13
#